data_AF-A0AA88M628-F1
#
_entry.id   AF-A0AA88M628-F1
#
_cell.length_a   1.000
_cell.length_b   1.000
_cell.length_c   1.000
_cell.angle_alpha   90.00
_cell.angle_beta   90.00
_cell.angle_gamma   90.00
#
_symmetry.space_group_name_H-M   'P 1'
#
loop_
_entity.id
_entity.type
_entity.pdbx_description
1 polymer ?
#
loop_
_entity_poly.entity_id
_entity_poly.type
_entity_poly.pdbx_seq_one_letter_code
_entity_poly.pdbx_strand_id
1 'polypeptide(L)'
;MGQGHGYGYSKSQQLSSVKKVPQCTVTSSPKRVIVQASTSELLRCLGEFLCCRCYRLKHLSPADPVLWLRAVDRSLLLQGWQDQAFVTPANVVFVYMLCRDVVDGDLVASEHELQAILLTCLYLSYSYMGNEISYPLKPFLVEAGKEAFWDRCLAIINATSSKMLRINADPHFFTQVFAELKSEGGCGPQDYSRVLDR
;
A
#
# COMPACT_ATOMS: atom_id res chain seq x y z
N MET A 1 2.37 66.44 54.73
CA MET A 1 3.39 67.24 54.02
C MET A 1 4.64 66.38 54.01
N GLY A 2 5.11 65.73 52.95
CA GLY A 2 5.18 66.11 51.55
C GLY A 2 6.67 66.24 51.21
N GLN A 3 7.26 65.22 50.57
CA GLN A 3 8.35 65.22 49.58
C GLN A 3 9.28 63.99 49.73
N GLY A 4 9.15 63.07 48.78
CA GLY A 4 10.17 62.06 48.44
C GLY A 4 10.48 62.21 46.95
N HIS A 5 11.72 62.61 46.63
CA HIS A 5 12.27 62.72 45.28
C HIS A 5 13.24 61.56 45.02
N GLY A 6 13.28 61.11 43.76
CA GLY A 6 14.52 60.59 43.16
C GLY A 6 14.45 59.19 42.57
N TYR A 7 14.17 59.12 41.26
CA TYR A 7 14.26 57.94 40.41
C TYR A 7 15.71 57.44 40.20
N GLY A 8 15.87 56.14 39.95
CA GLY A 8 17.08 55.56 39.35
C GLY A 8 16.89 54.09 38.93
N TYR A 9 16.51 53.86 37.67
CA TYR A 9 16.55 52.54 37.03
C TYR A 9 18.00 52.16 36.67
N SER A 10 18.40 50.90 36.85
CA SER A 10 19.66 50.37 36.33
C SER A 10 19.52 48.93 35.80
N LYS A 11 20.20 48.72 34.66
CA LYS A 11 20.14 47.62 33.70
C LYS A 11 20.58 46.25 34.23
N SER A 12 19.93 45.21 33.71
CA SER A 12 20.33 43.80 33.80
C SER A 12 21.57 43.50 32.94
N GLN A 13 22.59 42.88 33.56
CA GLN A 13 23.85 42.47 32.93
C GLN A 13 23.72 41.11 32.23
N GLN A 14 24.24 41.05 31.00
CA GLN A 14 24.40 39.87 30.15
C GLN A 14 25.51 38.95 30.67
N LEU A 15 25.22 37.65 30.78
CA LEU A 15 26.19 36.59 31.09
C LEU A 15 26.82 36.04 29.81
N SER A 16 28.14 35.81 29.87
CA SER A 16 29.01 35.46 28.75
C SER A 16 29.33 33.95 28.63
N SER A 17 29.31 33.49 27.38
CA SER A 17 30.14 32.45 26.73
C SER A 17 30.38 31.09 27.41
N VAL A 18 29.73 30.05 26.89
CA VAL A 18 30.09 28.63 27.12
C VAL A 18 30.78 28.05 25.88
N LYS A 19 31.94 27.43 26.10
CA LYS A 19 32.81 26.81 25.09
C LYS A 19 32.18 25.54 24.48
N LYS A 20 32.38 25.36 23.17
CA LYS A 20 31.85 24.28 22.31
C LYS A 20 32.66 22.98 22.50
N VAL A 21 31.97 21.87 22.77
CA VAL A 21 32.51 20.49 22.82
C VAL A 21 32.14 19.79 21.48
N PRO A 22 33.00 18.95 20.87
CA PRO A 22 32.78 18.44 19.52
C PRO A 22 31.66 17.40 19.51
N GLN A 23 30.57 17.70 18.81
CA GLN A 23 29.47 16.78 18.60
C GLN A 23 29.80 15.88 17.41
N CYS A 24 29.98 14.57 17.69
CA CYS A 24 30.00 13.51 16.68
C CYS A 24 28.86 13.75 15.68
N THR A 25 29.22 13.72 14.40
CA THR A 25 28.28 13.90 13.29
C THR A 25 27.17 12.87 13.38
N VAL A 26 25.99 13.40 13.69
CA VAL A 26 24.68 12.79 13.67
C VAL A 26 24.53 11.91 12.42
N THR A 27 24.18 10.65 12.63
CA THR A 27 23.67 9.75 11.59
C THR A 27 22.52 10.47 10.88
N SER A 28 22.74 10.83 9.62
CA SER A 28 21.72 11.45 8.78
C SER A 28 20.46 10.60 8.80
N SER A 29 19.32 11.20 9.15
CA SER A 29 18.01 10.60 8.91
C SER A 29 17.94 10.14 7.45
N PRO A 30 17.41 8.93 7.17
CA PRO A 30 17.38 8.42 5.82
C PRO A 30 16.58 9.40 4.94
N LYS A 31 17.21 9.85 3.85
CA LYS A 31 16.59 10.71 2.85
C LYS A 31 15.31 10.01 2.39
N ARG A 32 14.15 10.68 2.49
CA ARG A 32 12.89 10.18 1.92
C ARG A 32 13.12 9.93 0.44
N VAL A 33 13.10 8.67 0.03
CA VAL A 33 13.04 8.31 -1.39
C VAL A 33 11.68 8.78 -1.89
N ILE A 34 11.67 9.79 -2.78
CA ILE A 34 10.44 10.26 -3.41
C ILE A 34 10.15 9.31 -4.54
N VAL A 35 9.15 8.48 -4.31
CA VAL A 35 8.69 7.46 -5.24
C VAL A 35 7.45 8.01 -5.94
N GLN A 36 7.52 8.23 -7.26
CA GLN A 36 6.43 8.84 -8.04
C GLN A 36 5.79 7.83 -9.01
N ALA A 37 4.51 7.55 -8.79
CA ALA A 37 3.59 6.95 -9.74
C ALA A 37 2.17 7.38 -9.40
N SER A 38 1.30 7.43 -10.41
CA SER A 38 -0.12 7.65 -10.14
C SER A 38 -0.80 6.37 -9.65
N THR A 39 -1.89 6.49 -8.89
CA THR A 39 -2.68 5.30 -8.49
C THR A 39 -3.15 4.51 -9.70
N SER A 40 -3.58 5.19 -10.77
CA SER A 40 -4.05 4.53 -12.00
C SER A 40 -2.94 3.75 -12.71
N GLU A 41 -1.71 4.27 -12.73
CA GLU A 41 -0.55 3.57 -13.27
C GLU A 41 -0.27 2.28 -12.49
N LEU A 42 -0.24 2.35 -11.15
CA LEU A 42 0.02 1.18 -10.31
C LEU A 42 -1.09 0.13 -10.38
N LEU A 43 -2.35 0.56 -10.49
CA LEU A 43 -3.49 -0.35 -10.70
C LEU A 43 -3.37 -1.08 -12.03
N ARG A 44 -2.97 -0.38 -13.11
CA ARG A 44 -2.68 -1.02 -14.41
C ARG A 44 -1.56 -2.05 -14.27
N CYS A 45 -0.45 -1.69 -13.60
CA CYS A 45 0.64 -2.64 -13.37
C CYS A 45 0.19 -3.88 -12.58
N LEU A 46 -0.67 -3.71 -11.56
CA LEU A 46 -1.24 -4.83 -10.81
C LEU A 46 -2.13 -5.70 -11.70
N GLY A 47 -2.93 -5.09 -12.59
CA GLY A 47 -3.72 -5.82 -13.57
C GLY A 47 -2.87 -6.64 -14.54
N GLU A 48 -1.78 -6.06 -15.07
CA GLU A 48 -0.83 -6.74 -15.95
C GLU A 48 -0.10 -7.88 -15.25
N PHE A 49 0.33 -7.66 -14.01
CA PHE A 49 0.89 -8.69 -13.14
C PHE A 49 -0.06 -9.89 -13.01
N LEU A 50 -1.33 -9.65 -12.67
CA LEU A 50 -2.31 -10.72 -12.49
C LEU A 50 -2.60 -11.48 -13.79
N CYS A 51 -2.64 -10.78 -14.93
CA CYS A 51 -2.80 -11.43 -16.24
C CYS A 51 -1.60 -12.32 -16.59
N CYS A 52 -0.38 -11.84 -16.35
CA CYS A 52 0.83 -12.62 -16.59
C CYS A 52 0.92 -13.82 -15.63
N ARG A 53 0.59 -13.62 -14.36
CA ARG A 53 0.60 -14.67 -13.33
C ARG A 53 -0.44 -15.74 -13.65
N CYS A 54 -1.67 -15.35 -13.96
CA CYS A 54 -2.79 -16.26 -14.22
C CYS A 54 -2.88 -16.61 -15.72
N TYR A 55 -1.78 -17.12 -16.28
CA TYR A 55 -1.61 -17.41 -17.72
C TYR A 55 -2.68 -18.34 -18.33
N ARG A 56 -3.42 -19.10 -17.49
CA ARG A 56 -4.54 -19.98 -17.89
C ARG A 56 -5.82 -19.20 -18.24
N LEU A 57 -5.98 -17.99 -17.71
CA LEU A 57 -7.17 -17.14 -17.91
C LEU A 57 -7.06 -16.34 -19.21
N LYS A 58 -7.42 -16.96 -20.34
CA LYS A 58 -7.22 -16.38 -21.68
C LYS A 58 -8.07 -15.15 -21.99
N HIS A 59 -9.12 -14.90 -21.21
CA HIS A 59 -10.05 -13.79 -21.42
C HIS A 59 -9.92 -12.68 -20.37
N LEU A 60 -9.03 -12.85 -19.38
CA LEU A 60 -8.78 -11.85 -18.35
C LEU A 60 -8.12 -10.62 -18.98
N SER A 61 -8.76 -9.47 -18.82
CA SER A 61 -8.19 -8.18 -19.19
C SER A 61 -7.45 -7.57 -17.99
N PRO A 62 -6.32 -6.87 -18.20
CA PRO A 62 -5.67 -6.08 -17.15
C PRO A 62 -6.61 -5.02 -16.52
N ALA A 63 -7.69 -4.65 -17.20
CA ALA A 63 -8.70 -3.73 -16.68
C ALA A 63 -9.66 -4.38 -15.66
N ASP A 64 -9.85 -5.70 -15.68
CA ASP A 64 -10.85 -6.36 -14.83
C ASP A 64 -10.47 -6.29 -13.33
N PRO A 65 -9.22 -6.62 -12.92
CA PRO A 65 -8.79 -6.41 -11.53
C PRO A 65 -8.95 -4.96 -11.08
N VAL A 66 -8.64 -4.00 -11.95
CA VAL A 66 -8.78 -2.57 -11.64
C VAL A 66 -10.25 -2.21 -11.38
N LEU A 67 -11.16 -2.71 -12.21
CA LEU A 67 -12.59 -2.50 -12.07
C LEU A 67 -13.10 -3.08 -10.74
N TRP A 68 -12.69 -4.30 -10.38
CA TRP A 68 -13.12 -4.95 -9.13
C TRP A 68 -12.66 -4.16 -7.90
N LEU A 69 -11.40 -3.74 -7.85
CA LEU A 69 -10.86 -2.95 -6.75
C LEU A 69 -11.57 -1.59 -6.60
N ARG A 70 -11.77 -0.89 -7.72
CA ARG A 70 -12.46 0.41 -7.75
C ARG A 70 -13.95 0.30 -7.39
N ALA A 71 -14.60 -0.79 -7.79
CA ALA A 71 -16.01 -1.02 -7.47
C ALA A 71 -16.22 -1.16 -5.96
N VAL A 72 -15.35 -1.89 -5.26
CA VAL A 72 -15.40 -2.03 -3.80
C VAL A 72 -15.17 -0.68 -3.10
N ASP A 73 -14.09 0.02 -3.46
CA ASP A 73 -13.73 1.31 -2.86
C ASP A 73 -14.83 2.36 -3.03
N ARG A 74 -15.39 2.44 -4.25
CA ARG A 74 -16.54 3.32 -4.54
C ARG A 74 -17.79 2.91 -3.75
N SER A 75 -18.05 1.62 -3.61
CA SER A 75 -19.21 1.10 -2.88
C SER A 75 -19.15 1.47 -1.39
N LEU A 76 -17.97 1.36 -0.77
CA LEU A 76 -17.74 1.74 0.62
C LEU A 76 -17.93 3.25 0.84
N LEU A 77 -17.40 4.08 -0.06
CA LEU A 77 -17.61 5.53 -0.03
C LEU A 77 -19.09 5.90 -0.11
N LEU A 78 -19.81 5.37 -1.10
CA LEU A 78 -21.21 5.72 -1.33
C LEU A 78 -22.17 5.25 -0.23
N GLN A 79 -21.81 4.18 0.47
CA GLN A 79 -22.57 3.66 1.60
C GLN A 79 -22.16 4.29 2.95
N GLY A 80 -21.20 5.22 2.96
CA GLY A 80 -20.77 5.92 4.17
C GLY A 80 -19.94 5.05 5.12
N TRP A 81 -19.28 4.01 4.61
CA TRP A 81 -18.36 3.19 5.41
C TRP A 81 -16.97 3.80 5.57
N GLN A 82 -16.63 4.80 4.76
CA GLN A 82 -15.36 5.52 4.82
C GLN A 82 -15.51 6.93 4.24
N ASP A 83 -14.71 7.88 4.71
CA ASP A 83 -14.74 9.28 4.22
C ASP A 83 -13.77 9.53 3.06
N GLN A 84 -12.73 8.70 2.94
CA GLN A 84 -11.68 8.83 1.92
C GLN A 84 -11.48 7.50 1.18
N ALA A 85 -11.07 7.59 -0.08
CA ALA A 85 -10.73 6.41 -0.88
C ALA A 85 -9.53 5.67 -0.28
N PHE A 86 -9.67 4.36 -0.08
CA PHE A 86 -8.56 3.50 0.34
C PHE A 86 -7.54 3.31 -0.78
N VAL A 87 -7.99 3.33 -2.04
CA VAL A 87 -7.16 3.03 -3.22
C VAL A 87 -6.21 4.20 -3.50
N THR A 88 -5.07 4.17 -2.82
CA THR A 88 -3.95 5.11 -2.92
C THR A 88 -2.69 4.39 -3.43
N PRO A 89 -1.64 5.10 -3.89
CA PRO A 89 -0.44 4.43 -4.40
C PRO A 89 0.19 3.45 -3.40
N ALA A 90 0.32 3.84 -2.14
CA ALA A 90 0.91 2.99 -1.09
C ALA A 90 0.06 1.74 -0.82
N ASN A 91 -1.26 1.88 -0.80
CA ASN A 91 -2.15 0.75 -0.55
C ASN A 91 -2.21 -0.21 -1.74
N VAL A 92 -2.05 0.26 -2.97
CA VAL A 92 -1.93 -0.62 -4.15
C VAL A 92 -0.64 -1.44 -4.09
N VAL A 93 0.48 -0.85 -3.64
CA VAL A 93 1.74 -1.58 -3.40
C VAL A 93 1.55 -2.65 -2.33
N PHE A 94 0.80 -2.35 -1.26
CA PHE A 94 0.47 -3.31 -0.21
C PHE A 94 -0.37 -4.47 -0.73
N VAL A 95 -1.42 -4.19 -1.53
CA VAL A 95 -2.25 -5.23 -2.17
C VAL A 95 -1.40 -6.11 -3.09
N TYR A 96 -0.54 -5.51 -3.93
CA TYR A 96 0.39 -6.25 -4.77
C TYR A 96 1.30 -7.18 -3.96
N MET A 97 1.84 -6.70 -2.83
CA MET A 97 2.69 -7.51 -1.94
C MET A 97 1.98 -8.79 -1.47
N LEU A 98 0.69 -8.72 -1.15
CA LEU A 98 -0.11 -9.90 -0.82
C LEU A 98 -0.33 -10.78 -2.05
N CYS A 99 -0.77 -10.18 -3.16
CA CYS A 99 -1.12 -10.94 -4.36
C CYS A 99 0.08 -11.71 -4.94
N ARG A 100 1.30 -11.15 -4.93
CA ARG A 100 2.48 -11.83 -5.49
C ARG A 100 2.84 -13.13 -4.76
N ASP A 101 2.52 -13.23 -3.48
CA ASP A 101 2.79 -14.40 -2.64
C ASP A 101 1.61 -15.39 -2.61
N VAL A 102 0.38 -14.92 -2.81
CA VAL A 102 -0.85 -15.71 -2.61
C VAL A 102 -1.45 -16.23 -3.92
N VAL A 103 -1.31 -15.47 -5.02
CA VAL A 103 -1.88 -15.83 -6.31
C VAL A 103 -0.97 -16.83 -7.02
N ASP A 104 -1.39 -18.09 -6.99
CA ASP A 104 -0.78 -19.20 -7.72
C ASP A 104 -1.42 -19.37 -9.11
N GLY A 105 -0.65 -19.07 -10.16
CA GLY A 105 -1.10 -19.12 -11.54
C GLY A 105 -1.47 -20.52 -12.04
N ASP A 106 -0.88 -21.56 -11.46
CA ASP A 106 -1.14 -22.96 -11.85
C ASP A 106 -2.48 -23.44 -11.28
N LEU A 107 -2.86 -22.93 -10.11
CA LEU A 107 -4.08 -23.35 -9.40
C LEU A 107 -5.32 -22.55 -9.79
N VAL A 108 -5.18 -21.25 -10.11
CA VAL A 108 -6.32 -20.39 -10.48
C VAL A 108 -6.95 -20.86 -11.78
N ALA A 109 -8.19 -21.34 -11.71
CA ALA A 109 -8.90 -21.96 -12.82
C ALA A 109 -9.94 -21.05 -13.49
N SER A 110 -10.33 -19.95 -12.85
CA SER A 110 -11.32 -19.01 -13.41
C SER A 110 -11.10 -17.55 -12.97
N GLU A 111 -11.68 -16.61 -13.73
CA GLU A 111 -11.68 -15.18 -13.36
C GLU A 111 -12.45 -14.92 -12.06
N HIS A 112 -13.51 -15.70 -11.79
CA HIS A 112 -14.28 -15.62 -10.55
C HIS A 112 -13.43 -16.03 -9.33
N GLU A 113 -12.64 -17.09 -9.46
CA GLU A 113 -11.71 -17.53 -8.42
C GLU A 113 -10.60 -16.49 -8.19
N LEU A 114 -10.04 -15.92 -9.26
CA LEU A 114 -9.07 -14.83 -9.15
C LEU A 114 -9.67 -13.61 -8.44
N GLN A 115 -10.90 -13.23 -8.81
CA GLN A 115 -11.62 -12.14 -8.18
C GLN A 115 -11.81 -12.41 -6.68
N ALA A 116 -12.18 -13.64 -6.30
CA ALA A 116 -12.29 -14.02 -4.89
C ALA A 116 -10.98 -13.84 -4.13
N ILE A 117 -9.86 -14.37 -4.66
CA ILE A 117 -8.53 -14.25 -4.03
C ILE A 117 -8.11 -12.78 -3.91
N LEU A 118 -8.28 -11.99 -4.98
CA LEU A 118 -7.93 -10.58 -4.99
C LEU A 118 -8.77 -9.79 -3.98
N LEU A 119 -10.07 -10.05 -3.89
CA LEU A 119 -10.94 -9.37 -2.94
C LEU A 119 -10.70 -9.81 -1.49
N THR A 120 -10.23 -11.03 -1.24
CA THR A 120 -9.73 -11.43 0.09
C THR A 120 -8.45 -10.65 0.44
N CYS A 121 -7.49 -10.52 -0.50
CA CYS A 121 -6.29 -9.70 -0.29
C CYS A 121 -6.66 -8.23 -0.03
N LEU A 122 -7.63 -7.70 -0.79
CA LEU A 122 -8.14 -6.35 -0.62
C LEU A 122 -8.78 -6.19 0.77
N TYR A 123 -9.66 -7.11 1.18
CA TYR A 123 -10.30 -7.07 2.50
C TYR A 123 -9.29 -7.03 3.65
N LEU A 124 -8.24 -7.86 3.58
CA LEU A 124 -7.16 -7.83 4.57
C LEU A 124 -6.35 -6.52 4.52
N SER A 125 -6.17 -5.95 3.32
CA SER A 125 -5.51 -4.66 3.16
C SER A 125 -6.33 -3.53 3.78
N TYR A 126 -7.65 -3.51 3.59
CA TYR A 126 -8.56 -2.58 4.28
C TYR A 126 -8.50 -2.78 5.80
N SER A 127 -8.55 -4.03 6.26
CA SER A 127 -8.53 -4.35 7.69
C SER A 127 -7.21 -3.96 8.37
N TYR A 128 -6.09 -3.93 7.64
CA TYR A 128 -4.76 -3.65 8.18
C TYR A 128 -4.30 -2.20 7.98
N MET A 129 -4.51 -1.65 6.77
CA MET A 129 -4.03 -0.31 6.35
C MET A 129 -5.14 0.74 6.32
N GLY A 130 -6.41 0.34 6.51
CA GLY A 130 -7.55 1.25 6.50
C GLY A 130 -7.61 2.13 7.75
N ASN A 131 -8.21 3.30 7.61
CA ASN A 131 -8.36 4.26 8.72
C ASN A 131 -9.56 3.96 9.61
N GLU A 132 -10.54 3.21 9.08
CA GLU A 132 -11.77 2.88 9.81
C GLU A 132 -11.55 1.67 10.71
N ILE A 133 -12.26 1.62 11.83
CA ILE A 133 -12.13 0.53 12.80
C ILE A 133 -12.60 -0.83 12.26
N SER A 134 -13.43 -0.84 11.22
CA SER A 134 -13.96 -2.06 10.62
C SER A 134 -14.53 -1.79 9.22
N TYR A 135 -14.56 -2.83 8.39
CA TYR A 135 -15.17 -2.80 7.06
C TYR A 135 -16.16 -3.97 6.89
N PRO A 136 -17.30 -3.77 6.20
CA PRO A 136 -18.30 -4.81 6.01
C PRO A 136 -17.80 -5.87 5.03
N LEU A 137 -18.17 -7.14 5.24
CA LEU A 137 -17.77 -8.25 4.35
C LEU A 137 -18.42 -8.17 2.95
N LYS A 138 -19.68 -7.71 2.86
CA LYS A 138 -20.52 -7.84 1.66
C LYS A 138 -19.87 -7.36 0.36
N PRO A 139 -19.14 -6.22 0.31
CA PRO A 139 -18.47 -5.77 -0.92
C PRO A 139 -17.34 -6.69 -1.41
N PHE A 140 -16.76 -7.50 -0.54
CA PHE A 140 -15.58 -8.32 -0.83
C PHE A 140 -15.95 -9.78 -1.13
N LEU A 141 -17.16 -10.21 -0.78
CA LEU A 141 -17.59 -11.59 -0.92
C LEU A 141 -18.30 -11.82 -2.26
N VAL A 142 -17.60 -12.49 -3.18
CA VAL A 142 -18.14 -12.93 -4.49
C VAL A 142 -18.43 -14.43 -4.54
N GLU A 143 -18.01 -15.18 -3.53
CA GLU A 143 -18.25 -16.61 -3.37
C GLU A 143 -19.58 -16.87 -2.63
N ALA A 144 -20.24 -17.99 -2.94
CA ALA A 144 -21.45 -18.39 -2.23
C ALA A 144 -21.18 -18.83 -0.78
N GLY A 145 -20.02 -19.45 -0.53
CA GLY A 145 -19.61 -19.96 0.77
C GLY A 145 -18.74 -18.96 1.54
N LYS A 146 -19.20 -18.54 2.72
CA LYS A 146 -18.43 -17.65 3.61
C LYS A 146 -17.21 -18.34 4.24
N GLU A 147 -17.29 -19.64 4.48
CA GLU A 147 -16.20 -20.41 5.10
C GLU A 147 -14.92 -20.34 4.26
N ALA A 148 -15.02 -20.56 2.94
CA ALA A 148 -13.88 -20.49 2.03
C ALA A 148 -13.17 -19.13 2.07
N PHE A 149 -13.94 -18.04 2.19
CA PHE A 149 -13.38 -16.69 2.33
C PHE A 149 -12.58 -16.54 3.63
N TRP A 150 -13.10 -17.05 4.76
CA TRP A 150 -12.43 -16.95 6.05
C TRP A 150 -11.21 -17.87 6.17
N ASP A 151 -11.29 -19.09 5.65
CA ASP A 151 -10.15 -20.00 5.56
C ASP A 151 -9.01 -19.36 4.74
N ARG A 152 -9.37 -18.72 3.62
CA ARG A 152 -8.42 -17.97 2.79
C ARG A 152 -7.83 -16.77 3.53
N CYS A 153 -8.63 -16.04 4.30
CA CYS A 153 -8.13 -14.96 5.16
C CYS A 153 -7.05 -15.46 6.13
N LEU A 154 -7.32 -16.55 6.85
CA LEU A 154 -6.40 -17.13 7.82
C LEU A 154 -5.11 -17.63 7.14
N ALA A 155 -5.24 -18.29 5.98
CA ALA A 155 -4.09 -18.75 5.21
C ALA A 155 -3.19 -17.59 4.76
N ILE A 156 -3.78 -16.50 4.25
CA ILE A 156 -3.03 -15.31 3.83
C ILE A 156 -2.34 -14.65 5.03
N ILE A 157 -3.03 -14.47 6.15
CA ILE A 157 -2.45 -13.88 7.37
C ILE A 157 -1.25 -14.72 7.84
N ASN A 158 -1.42 -16.05 7.91
CA ASN A 158 -0.35 -16.95 8.32
C ASN A 158 0.88 -16.84 7.40
N ALA A 159 0.67 -16.72 6.09
CA ALA A 159 1.74 -16.62 5.11
C ALA A 159 2.43 -15.23 5.06
N THR A 160 1.68 -14.15 5.29
CA THR A 160 2.11 -12.79 4.92
C THR A 160 2.23 -11.80 6.09
N SER A 161 1.75 -12.13 7.30
CA SER A 161 1.75 -11.22 8.45
C SER A 161 3.10 -10.56 8.75
N SER A 162 4.20 -11.30 8.63
CA SER A 162 5.56 -10.76 8.78
C SER A 162 5.91 -9.70 7.74
N LYS A 163 5.51 -9.90 6.48
CA LYS A 163 5.72 -8.95 5.37
C LYS A 163 4.78 -7.75 5.47
N MET A 164 3.54 -7.94 5.93
CA MET A 164 2.58 -6.86 6.22
C MET A 164 3.13 -5.88 7.26
N LEU A 165 3.79 -6.39 8.31
CA LEU A 165 4.49 -5.53 9.26
C LEU A 165 5.76 -4.92 8.66
N ARG A 166 6.57 -5.72 7.97
CA ARG A 166 7.86 -5.28 7.40
C ARG A 166 7.70 -4.14 6.40
N ILE A 167 6.69 -4.16 5.54
CA ILE A 167 6.48 -3.10 4.53
C ILE A 167 6.17 -1.73 5.15
N ASN A 168 5.65 -1.72 6.38
CA ASN A 168 5.44 -0.50 7.16
C ASN A 168 6.68 -0.07 7.95
N ALA A 169 7.47 -1.03 8.43
CA ALA A 169 8.64 -0.78 9.27
C ALA A 169 9.93 -0.47 8.47
N ASP A 170 10.05 -0.98 7.25
CA ASP A 170 11.26 -0.90 6.42
C ASP A 170 10.98 -0.16 5.09
N PRO A 171 11.37 1.13 4.99
CA PRO A 171 11.20 1.91 3.76
C PRO A 171 11.91 1.35 2.54
N HIS A 172 13.01 0.58 2.71
CA HIS A 172 13.70 -0.05 1.59
C HIS A 172 12.88 -1.20 1.03
N PHE A 173 12.26 -2.00 1.90
CA PHE A 173 11.35 -3.05 1.47
C PHE A 173 10.13 -2.48 0.75
N PHE A 174 9.52 -1.39 1.24
CA PHE A 174 8.46 -0.69 0.50
C PHE A 174 8.93 -0.22 -0.88
N THR A 175 10.09 0.42 -0.95
CA THR A 175 10.66 0.93 -2.21
C THR A 175 10.94 -0.20 -3.20
N GLN A 176 11.44 -1.34 -2.70
CA GLN A 176 11.65 -2.54 -3.50
C GLN A 176 10.33 -3.06 -4.09
N VAL A 177 9.31 -3.28 -3.26
CA VAL A 177 8.01 -3.79 -3.70
C VAL A 177 7.33 -2.83 -4.67
N PHE A 178 7.46 -1.52 -4.43
CA PHE A 178 6.97 -0.50 -5.37
C PHE A 178 7.67 -0.61 -6.73
N ALA A 179 9.00 -0.74 -6.74
CA ALA A 179 9.78 -0.82 -7.98
C ALA A 179 9.44 -2.08 -8.77
N GLU A 180 9.26 -3.21 -8.07
CA GLU A 180 8.78 -4.46 -8.67
C GLU A 180 7.41 -4.26 -9.31
N LEU A 181 6.42 -3.73 -8.59
CA LEU A 181 5.10 -3.43 -9.15
C LEU A 181 5.19 -2.52 -10.38
N LYS A 182 6.02 -1.47 -10.36
CA LYS A 182 6.22 -0.62 -11.54
C LYS A 182 6.74 -1.39 -12.74
N SER A 183 7.64 -2.35 -12.53
CA SER A 183 8.24 -3.14 -13.61
C SER A 183 7.26 -4.10 -14.29
N GLU A 184 6.22 -4.55 -13.59
CA GLU A 184 5.12 -5.36 -14.15
C GLU A 184 4.43 -4.63 -15.31
N GLY A 185 4.35 -3.29 -15.21
CA GLY A 185 3.73 -2.40 -16.18
C GLY A 185 4.47 -2.25 -17.52
N GLY A 186 5.68 -2.82 -17.62
CA GLY A 186 6.59 -2.71 -18.77
C GLY A 186 6.59 -3.93 -19.69
N CYS A 187 6.03 -5.07 -19.26
CA CYS A 187 5.87 -6.27 -20.07
C CYS A 187 4.61 -6.15 -20.95
N GLY A 188 4.66 -5.28 -21.96
CA GLY A 188 3.61 -5.21 -22.97
C GLY A 188 3.57 -6.48 -23.85
N PRO A 189 2.44 -6.77 -24.55
CA PRO A 189 2.27 -7.94 -25.41
C PRO A 189 3.28 -8.09 -26.57
N GLN A 190 4.14 -7.09 -26.80
CA GLN A 190 5.09 -7.08 -27.92
C GLN A 190 6.36 -7.89 -27.65
N ASP A 191 6.70 -8.19 -26.40
CA ASP A 191 7.90 -9.00 -26.10
C ASP A 191 7.62 -10.51 -26.10
N TYR A 192 6.36 -10.95 -26.02
CA TYR A 192 6.02 -12.37 -26.19
C TYR A 192 6.18 -12.86 -27.63
N SER A 193 5.98 -12.01 -28.63
CA SER A 193 6.28 -12.35 -30.04
C SER A 193 7.78 -12.53 -30.30
N ARG A 194 8.67 -11.98 -29.46
CA ARG A 194 10.12 -12.10 -29.65
C ARG A 194 10.72 -13.35 -29.00
N VAL A 195 10.00 -13.98 -28.06
CA VAL A 195 10.46 -15.19 -27.36
C VAL A 195 10.05 -16.46 -28.09
N LEU A 196 9.03 -16.41 -28.95
CA LEU A 196 8.59 -17.55 -29.77
C LEU A 196 9.29 -17.65 -31.13
N ASP A 197 10.14 -16.68 -31.49
CA ASP A 197 10.96 -16.65 -32.72
C ASP A 197 12.46 -16.94 -32.46
N ARG A 198 12.79 -17.65 -31.37
CA ARG A 198 14.12 -18.23 -31.12
C ARG A 198 14.00 -19.69 -30.72
#